data_AF-X1MWD6-F1
#
_entry.id   AF-X1MWD6-F1
#
_cell.length_a   1.000
_cell.length_b   1.000
_cell.length_c   1.000
_cell.angle_alpha   90.00
_cell.angle_beta   90.00
_cell.angle_gamma   90.00
#
_symmetry.space_group_name_H-M   'P 1'
#
loop_
_entity.id
_entity.type
_entity.pdbx_description
1 polymer ?
#
loop_
_entity_poly.entity_id
_entity_poly.type
_entity_poly.pdbx_seq_one_letter_code
_entity_poly.pdbx_strand_id
1 'polypeptide(L)'
;GMGFDRGLFIEGKNIHDGIKVMYKYMRKKNNPLWIFGLDPTDMGDYLSKYSFSLIEDIGSEEVRERYMKLVNLDLDVFEIERMALAEVKK
;
A
#
# COMPACT_ATOMS: atom_id res chain seq x y z
N GLY A 1 5.64 -7.35 19.99
CA GLY A 1 4.72 -6.42 19.31
C GLY A 1 3.60 -7.23 18.70
N MET A 2 2.37 -6.73 18.71
CA MET A 2 1.31 -7.31 17.88
C MET A 2 1.66 -6.99 16.42
N GLY A 3 1.94 -8.02 15.62
CA GLY A 3 2.20 -7.85 14.19
C GLY A 3 0.96 -7.31 13.47
N PHE A 4 1.18 -6.60 12.37
CA PHE A 4 0.07 -6.14 11.53
C PHE A 4 -0.55 -7.33 10.79
N ASP A 5 -1.88 -7.42 10.82
CA ASP A 5 -2.63 -8.40 10.04
C ASP A 5 -3.38 -7.68 8.92
N ARG A 6 -2.93 -7.91 7.67
CA ARG A 6 -3.51 -7.30 6.47
C ARG A 6 -4.97 -7.70 6.27
N GLY A 7 -5.31 -8.96 6.53
CA GLY A 7 -6.67 -9.46 6.40
C GLY A 7 -7.60 -8.73 7.36
N LEU A 8 -7.20 -8.62 8.63
CA LEU A 8 -7.96 -7.88 9.64
C LEU A 8 -8.05 -6.38 9.31
N PHE A 9 -7.03 -5.76 8.71
CA PHE A 9 -7.13 -4.36 8.28
C PHE A 9 -8.11 -4.16 7.12
N ILE A 10 -8.07 -5.03 6.11
CA ILE A 10 -9.03 -5.00 4.99
C ILE A 10 -10.46 -5.17 5.53
N GLU A 11 -10.66 -6.08 6.48
CA GLU A 11 -11.94 -6.30 7.16
C GLU A 11 -12.33 -5.16 8.13
N GLY A 12 -11.39 -4.28 8.49
CA GLY A 12 -11.61 -3.16 9.40
C GLY A 12 -11.53 -3.50 10.89
N LYS A 13 -10.96 -4.66 11.22
CA LYS A 13 -10.84 -5.21 12.57
C LYS A 13 -9.53 -4.83 13.29
N ASN A 14 -8.50 -4.41 12.55
CA ASN A 14 -7.20 -3.99 13.11
C ASN A 14 -6.80 -2.59 12.61
N ILE A 15 -7.58 -1.58 13.01
CA ILE A 15 -7.38 -0.19 12.56
C ILE A 15 -6.90 0.68 13.70
N HIS A 16 -5.67 1.18 13.54
CA HIS A 16 -5.09 2.15 14.45
C HIS A 16 -5.92 3.43 14.51
N ASP A 17 -6.11 3.99 15.71
CA ASP A 17 -6.96 5.17 15.93
C ASP A 17 -6.57 6.36 15.05
N GLY A 18 -5.26 6.56 14.85
CA GLY A 18 -4.72 7.64 14.01
C GLY A 18 -5.14 7.58 12.53
N ILE A 19 -5.61 6.44 12.03
CA ILE A 19 -6.00 6.27 10.62
C ILE A 19 -7.49 5.95 10.44
N LYS A 20 -8.30 5.90 11.52
CA LYS A 20 -9.73 5.55 11.44
C LYS A 20 -10.54 6.43 10.49
N VAL A 21 -10.29 7.74 10.50
CA VAL A 21 -10.98 8.69 9.60
C VAL A 21 -10.56 8.47 8.15
N MET A 22 -9.26 8.29 7.93
CA MET A 22 -8.70 8.01 6.61
C MET A 22 -9.26 6.69 6.03
N TYR A 23 -9.31 5.63 6.83
CA TYR A 23 -9.88 4.34 6.44
C TYR A 23 -11.33 4.46 5.97
N LYS A 24 -12.17 5.19 6.72
CA LYS A 24 -13.56 5.44 6.32
C LYS A 24 -13.66 6.16 4.98
N TYR A 25 -12.74 7.08 4.70
CA TYR A 25 -12.68 7.81 3.43
C TYR A 25 -12.24 6.91 2.27
N MET A 26 -11.19 6.09 2.47
CA MET A 26 -10.68 5.13 1.48
C MET A 26 -11.73 4.10 1.07
N ARG A 27 -12.62 3.67 1.98
CA ARG A 27 -13.69 2.70 1.70
C ARG A 27 -14.93 3.27 1.00
N LYS A 28 -15.03 4.59 0.81
CA LYS A 28 -16.20 5.16 0.13
C LYS A 28 -16.21 4.70 -1.34
N LYS A 29 -17.28 3.99 -1.74
CA LYS A 29 -17.48 3.42 -3.08
C LYS A 29 -17.33 4.43 -4.23
N ASN A 30 -17.54 5.72 -3.98
CA ASN A 30 -17.44 6.80 -4.97
C ASN A 30 -16.16 7.64 -4.81
N ASN A 31 -15.10 7.06 -4.23
CA ASN A 31 -13.81 7.74 -4.11
C ASN A 31 -12.90 7.35 -5.29
N PRO A 32 -12.79 8.16 -6.36
CA PRO A 32 -12.01 7.79 -7.54
C PRO A 32 -10.50 7.79 -7.28
N LEU A 33 -10.04 8.35 -6.15
CA LEU A 33 -8.63 8.48 -5.81
C LEU A 33 -8.09 7.27 -5.03
N TRP A 34 -8.96 6.41 -4.53
CA TRP A 34 -8.56 5.31 -3.65
C TRP A 34 -9.17 4.00 -4.09
N ILE A 35 -8.30 2.99 -4.21
CA ILE A 35 -8.69 1.61 -4.46
C ILE A 35 -8.48 0.85 -3.17
N PHE A 36 -9.51 0.15 -2.73
CA PHE A 36 -9.50 -0.59 -1.47
C PHE A 36 -9.60 -2.09 -1.73
N GLY A 37 -8.80 -2.88 -1.00
CA GLY A 37 -8.85 -4.34 -1.04
C GLY A 37 -8.11 -4.99 -2.21
N LEU A 38 -7.18 -4.28 -2.86
CA LEU A 38 -6.28 -4.89 -3.84
C LEU A 38 -5.24 -5.76 -3.13
N ASP A 39 -5.15 -7.04 -3.49
CA ASP A 39 -4.04 -7.87 -3.02
C ASP A 39 -2.75 -7.45 -3.76
N PRO A 40 -1.63 -7.24 -3.06
CA PRO A 40 -0.34 -7.03 -3.71
C PRO A 40 0.01 -8.08 -4.78
N THR A 41 -0.41 -9.35 -4.62
CA THR A 41 -0.18 -10.37 -5.65
C THR A 41 -0.87 -10.07 -6.97
N ASP A 42 -1.95 -9.28 -6.92
CA ASP A 42 -2.74 -8.89 -8.09
C ASP A 42 -2.24 -7.59 -8.74
N MET A 43 -1.16 -6.98 -8.22
CA MET A 43 -0.67 -5.68 -8.68
C MET A 43 -0.31 -5.66 -10.17
N GLY A 44 0.37 -6.71 -10.64
CA GLY A 44 0.73 -6.85 -12.05
C GLY A 44 -0.49 -6.93 -12.96
N ASP A 45 -1.45 -7.78 -12.61
CA ASP A 45 -2.71 -7.94 -13.34
C ASP A 45 -3.54 -6.66 -13.33
N TYR A 46 -3.57 -5.96 -12.18
CA TYR A 46 -4.23 -4.67 -12.05
C TYR A 46 -3.61 -3.62 -13.00
N LEU A 47 -2.29 -3.45 -12.98
CA LEU A 47 -1.57 -2.49 -13.81
C LEU A 47 -1.68 -2.80 -15.31
N SER A 48 -1.74 -4.08 -15.67
CA SER A 48 -1.83 -4.51 -17.07
C SER A 48 -3.06 -3.96 -17.81
N LYS A 49 -4.16 -3.71 -17.09
CA LYS A 49 -5.40 -3.13 -17.61
C LYS A 49 -5.24 -1.68 -18.09
N TYR A 50 -4.17 -1.02 -17.66
CA TYR A 50 -3.85 0.38 -17.95
C TYR A 50 -2.58 0.52 -18.79
N SER A 51 -2.19 -0.53 -19.53
CA SER A 51 -0.97 -0.54 -20.35
C SER A 51 0.30 -0.34 -19.55
N PHE A 52 0.32 -0.73 -18.27
CA PHE A 52 1.55 -0.77 -17.47
C PHE A 52 2.08 -2.20 -17.34
N SER A 53 3.40 -2.34 -17.27
CA SER A 53 4.10 -3.56 -16.89
C SER A 53 4.79 -3.33 -15.55
N LEU A 54 4.51 -4.18 -14.57
CA LEU A 54 5.13 -4.10 -13.25
C LEU A 54 6.62 -4.49 -13.38
N ILE A 55 7.50 -3.65 -12.85
CA ILE A 55 8.94 -3.88 -12.76
C ILE A 55 9.30 -4.40 -11.37
N GLU A 56 8.76 -3.76 -10.32
CA GLU A 56 9.07 -4.09 -8.92
C GLU A 56 7.86 -3.78 -8.03
N ASP A 57 7.60 -4.60 -7.00
CA ASP A 57 6.66 -4.31 -5.91
C ASP A 57 7.32 -4.67 -4.57
N ILE A 58 7.78 -3.65 -3.85
CA ILE A 58 8.55 -3.80 -2.61
C ILE A 58 7.72 -3.57 -1.35
N GLY A 59 8.08 -4.26 -0.28
CA GLY A 59 7.44 -4.15 1.02
C GLY A 59 7.99 -3.02 1.90
N SER A 60 7.41 -2.87 3.09
CA SER A 60 7.76 -1.84 4.06
C SER A 60 9.22 -1.92 4.51
N GLU A 61 9.79 -3.12 4.61
CA GLU A 61 11.19 -3.30 5.00
C GLU A 61 12.12 -2.70 3.93
N GLU A 62 11.96 -3.07 2.66
CA GLU A 62 12.77 -2.52 1.59
C GLU A 62 12.51 -1.01 1.38
N VAL A 63 11.28 -0.54 1.56
CA VAL A 63 10.95 0.90 1.50
C VAL A 63 11.73 1.66 2.59
N ARG A 64 11.75 1.14 3.83
CA ARG A 64 12.46 1.75 4.94
C ARG A 64 13.97 1.81 4.66
N GLU A 65 14.54 0.71 4.22
CA GLU A 65 15.97 0.60 3.95
C GLU A 65 16.41 1.50 2.79
N ARG A 66 15.67 1.51 1.68
CA ARG A 66 16.06 2.22 0.46
C ARG A 66 15.75 3.70 0.48
N TYR A 67 14.69 4.12 1.16
CA TYR A 67 14.20 5.50 1.06
C TYR A 67 14.18 6.25 2.38
N MET A 68 13.67 5.65 3.46
CA MET A 68 13.47 6.38 4.71
C MET A 68 14.76 6.62 5.49
N LYS A 69 15.65 5.63 5.53
CA LYS A 69 16.98 5.80 6.14
C LYS A 69 17.81 6.89 5.47
N LEU A 70 17.65 7.09 4.16
CA LEU A 70 18.42 8.10 3.40
C LEU A 70 18.03 9.54 3.75
N VAL A 71 16.77 9.76 4.13
CA VAL A 71 16.22 11.10 4.37
C VAL A 71 16.26 11.52 5.85
N ASN A 72 16.79 10.67 6.74
CA ASN A 72 16.82 10.85 8.20
C ASN A 72 15.48 11.37 8.76
N LEU A 73 14.38 10.94 8.13
CA LEU A 73 13.04 11.15 8.65
C LEU A 73 12.85 10.08 9.71
N ASP A 74 12.68 10.49 10.97
CA ASP A 74 12.28 9.62 12.08
C ASP A 74 10.77 9.29 11.94
N LEU A 75 10.42 8.73 10.79
CA LEU A 75 9.08 8.31 10.43
C LEU A 75 9.05 6.79 10.38
N ASP A 76 8.23 6.20 11.24
CA ASP A 76 7.95 4.78 11.19
C ASP A 76 7.20 4.45 9.89
N VAL A 77 7.81 3.57 9.09
CA VAL A 77 7.13 2.93 7.96
C VAL A 77 6.14 1.92 8.52
N PHE A 78 4.85 2.10 8.21
CA PHE A 78 3.84 1.11 8.58
C PHE A 78 4.08 -0.20 7.80
N GLU A 79 3.79 -1.35 8.42
CA GLU A 79 3.92 -2.68 7.77
C GLU A 79 3.05 -2.84 6.50
N ILE A 80 2.07 -1.95 6.28
CA ILE A 80 1.26 -1.88 5.06
C ILE A 80 1.92 -1.15 3.90
N GLU A 81 2.94 -0.34 4.16
CA GLU A 81 3.52 0.49 3.12
C GLU A 81 4.24 -0.37 2.08
N ARG A 82 3.93 -0.10 0.82
CA ARG A 82 4.49 -0.78 -0.35
C ARG A 82 4.72 0.24 -1.46
N MET A 83 5.67 -0.06 -2.35
CA MET A 83 5.90 0.74 -3.54
C MET A 83 5.95 -0.16 -4.77
N ALA A 84 5.12 0.14 -5.77
CA ALA A 84 5.13 -0.51 -7.07
C ALA A 84 5.76 0.41 -8.12
N LEU A 85 6.81 -0.06 -8.79
CA LEU A 85 7.44 0.57 -9.94
C LEU A 85 6.95 -0.12 -11.21
N ALA A 86 6.51 0.66 -12.21
CA ALA A 86 6.00 0.14 -13.46
C ALA A 86 6.40 1.01 -14.65
N GLU A 87 6.41 0.42 -15.84
CA GLU A 87 6.65 1.11 -17.11
C GLU A 87 5.43 1.03 -18.04
N VAL A 88 5.30 2.00 -18.93
CA VAL A 88 4.27 1.96 -19.98
C VAL A 88 4.66 0.92 -21.02
N LYS A 89 3.78 -0.04 -21.27
CA LYS A 89 3.89 -0.98 -22.38
C LYS A 89 3.84 -0.19 -23.70
N LYS A 90 4.89 -0.35 -24.50
CA LYS A 90 4.96 0.22 -25.86
C LYS A 90 4.06 -0.54 -26.83
#